data_AF-A0A973I9A5-F1
#
_entry.id   AF-A0A973I9A5-F1
#
_cell.length_a   1.000
_cell.length_b   1.000
_cell.length_c   1.000
_cell.angle_alpha   90.00
_cell.angle_beta   90.00
_cell.angle_gamma   90.00
#
_symmetry.space_group_name_H-M   'P 1'
#
loop_
_entity.id
_entity.type
_entity.pdbx_description
1 polymer ?
#
loop_
_entity_poly.entity_id
_entity_poly.type
_entity_poly.pdbx_seq_one_letter_code
_entity_poly.pdbx_strand_id
1 'polypeptide(L)' 'MSYTHNGTVYSVKSPVTSISVNKHNVVVTDQNGAKLIEFTNRNDSKCFLAWIYQV' A
#
# COMPACT_ATOMS: atom_id res chain seq x y z
N MET A 1 -1.19 -4.92 9.60
CA MET A 1 -2.39 -4.07 9.69
C MET A 1 -3.09 -4.05 8.34
N SER A 2 -4.32 -3.55 8.27
CA SER A 2 -5.18 -3.66 7.08
C SER A 2 -5.67 -2.31 6.59
N TYR A 3 -5.74 -2.14 5.27
CA TYR A 3 -6.28 -0.96 4.60
C TYR A 3 -7.40 -1.36 3.66
N THR A 4 -8.58 -0.75 3.79
CA THR A 4 -9.74 -1.05 2.93
C THR A 4 -9.90 0.05 1.90
N HIS A 5 -9.92 -0.33 0.62
CA HIS A 5 -10.18 0.59 -0.49
C HIS A 5 -11.07 -0.08 -1.53
N ASN A 6 -12.16 0.58 -1.91
CA ASN A 6 -13.17 0.09 -2.87
C ASN A 6 -13.64 -1.35 -2.58
N GLY A 7 -13.87 -1.68 -1.30
CA GLY A 7 -14.30 -3.02 -0.86
C GLY A 7 -13.19 -4.08 -0.84
N THR A 8 -11.98 -3.75 -1.28
CA THR A 8 -10.79 -4.63 -1.22
C THR A 8 -10.00 -4.33 0.05
N VAL A 9 -9.58 -5.38 0.76
CA VAL A 9 -8.76 -5.27 1.98
C VAL A 9 -7.31 -5.65 1.67
N TYR A 10 -6.39 -4.70 1.83
CA TYR A 10 -4.96 -4.90 1.69
C TYR A 10 -4.33 -5.14 3.05
N SER A 11 -3.64 -6.28 3.21
CA SER A 11 -2.93 -6.62 4.45
C SER A 11 -1.44 -6.35 4.30
N VAL A 12 -0.91 -5.42 5.10
CA VAL A 12 0.51 -5.06 5.17
C VAL A 12 1.05 -5.45 6.54
N LYS A 13 2.16 -6.17 6.58
CA LYS A 13 2.80 -6.55 7.84
C LYS A 13 4.02 -5.68 8.13
N SER A 14 4.31 -5.44 9.41
CA SER A 14 5.54 -4.76 9.84
C SER A 14 6.67 -5.79 10.06
N PRO A 15 7.95 -5.48 9.79
CA PRO A 15 8.42 -4.23 9.18
C PRO A 15 8.13 -4.18 7.67
N VAL A 16 7.79 -3.00 7.19
CA VAL A 16 7.81 -2.68 5.75
C VAL A 16 9.27 -2.39 5.39
N THR A 17 9.82 -3.15 4.46
CA THR A 17 11.24 -3.05 4.07
C THR A 17 11.45 -2.09 2.91
N SER A 18 10.48 -1.99 2.01
CA SER A 18 10.52 -1.01 0.91
C SER A 18 9.13 -0.69 0.37
N ILE A 19 9.01 0.51 -0.21
CA ILE A 19 7.82 0.96 -0.93
C ILE A 19 8.28 1.54 -2.27
N SER A 20 7.70 1.07 -3.37
CA SER A 20 7.93 1.62 -4.72
C SER A 20 6.63 2.19 -5.27
N VAL A 21 6.68 3.41 -5.82
CA VAL A 21 5.49 4.11 -6.33
C VAL A 21 5.67 4.44 -7.81
N ASN A 22 4.71 4.02 -8.63
CA ASN A 22 4.65 4.37 -10.05
C ASN A 22 3.23 4.83 -10.42
N LYS A 23 3.04 6.16 -10.47
CA LYS A 23 1.75 6.81 -10.76
C LYS A 23 0.63 6.34 -9.82
N HIS A 24 -0.17 5.37 -10.24
CA HIS A 24 -1.30 4.81 -9.50
C HIS A 24 -1.00 3.41 -8.92
N ASN A 25 0.20 2.89 -9.12
CA ASN A 25 0.62 1.60 -8.60
C ASN A 25 1.59 1.79 -7.44
N VAL A 26 1.35 1.06 -6.36
CA VAL A 26 2.22 1.02 -5.18
C VAL A 26 2.61 -0.42 -4.93
N VAL A 27 3.90 -0.69 -4.86
CA VAL A 27 4.43 -1.99 -4.42
C VAL A 27 4.93 -1.82 -3.00
N VAL A 28 4.40 -2.64 -2.09
CA VAL A 28 4.85 -2.71 -0.70
C VAL A 28 5.56 -4.03 -0.50
N THR A 29 6.81 -3.98 -0.04
CA THR A 29 7.53 -5.17 0.40
C THR A 29 7.50 -5.24 1.91
N ASP A 30 6.85 -6.27 2.43
CA ASP A 30 6.84 -6.58 3.86
C ASP A 30 7.45 -7.96 4.14
N GLN A 31 7.34 -8.44 5.37
CA GLN A 31 7.81 -9.77 5.78
C GLN A 31 7.20 -10.94 4.97
N ASN A 32 6.07 -10.75 4.28
CA ASN A 32 5.47 -11.76 3.42
C ASN A 32 5.87 -11.57 1.93
N GLY A 33 6.74 -10.59 1.62
CA GLY A 33 7.20 -10.30 0.26
C GLY A 33 6.54 -9.06 -0.37
N ALA A 34 6.74 -8.90 -1.68
CA ALA A 34 6.25 -7.77 -2.46
C ALA A 34 4.78 -7.95 -2.86
N LYS A 35 3.99 -6.88 -2.69
CA LYS A 35 2.56 -6.84 -3.02
C LYS A 35 2.29 -5.61 -3.87
N LEU A 36 1.75 -5.84 -5.06
CA LEU A 36 1.27 -4.76 -5.93
C LEU A 36 -0.14 -4.35 -5.50
N ILE A 37 -0.33 -3.05 -5.34
CA ILE A 37 -1.61 -2.41 -5.06
C ILE A 37 -1.85 -1.39 -6.16
N GLU A 38 -2.92 -1.59 -6.91
CA GLU A 38 -3.32 -0.71 -8.00
C GLU A 38 -4.48 0.17 -7.55
N PHE A 39 -4.32 1.48 -7.73
CA PHE A 39 -5.33 2.47 -7.39
C PHE A 39 -5.97 3.03 -8.66
N THR A 40 -7.22 3.47 -8.56
CA THR A 40 -7.91 4.11 -9.69
C THR A 40 -7.36 5.51 -9.96
N ASN A 41 -6.90 6.22 -8.93
CA ASN A 41 -6.37 7.57 -9.05
C ASN A 41 -5.19 7.83 -8.10
N ARG A 42 -4.49 8.95 -8.31
CA ARG A 42 -3.32 9.35 -7.51
C ARG A 42 -3.65 9.78 -6.09
N ASN A 43 -4.87 10.24 -5.81
CA ASN A 43 -5.24 10.62 -4.45
C ASN A 43 -5.38 9.39 -3.56
N ASP A 44 -5.96 8.31 -4.08
CA ASP A 44 -6.10 7.05 -3.33
C ASP A 44 -4.73 6.46 -2.99
N SER A 45 -3.79 6.45 -3.94
CA SER A 45 -2.43 5.99 -3.67
C SER A 45 -1.73 6.86 -2.62
N LYS A 46 -1.95 8.17 -2.61
CA LYS A 46 -1.44 9.07 -1.55
C LYS A 46 -2.09 8.82 -0.20
N CYS A 47 -3.40 8.58 -0.14
CA CYS A 47 -4.10 8.24 1.10
C CYS A 47 -3.56 6.93 1.70
N PHE A 48 -3.32 5.93 0.84
CA PHE A 48 -2.68 4.69 1.26
C PHE A 48 -1.26 4.92 1.80
N LEU A 49 -0.45 5.73 1.11
CA LEU A 49 0.90 6.06 1.57
C LEU A 49 0.88 6.84 2.90
N ALA A 50 -0.04 7.79 3.07
CA ALA A 50 -0.18 8.51 4.33
C ALA A 50 -0.53 7.57 5.48
N TRP A 51 -1.39 6.57 5.23
CA TRP A 51 -1.72 5.53 6.20
C TRP A 51 -0.52 4.64 6.51
N ILE A 52 0.19 4.11 5.49
CA ILE A 52 1.28 3.15 5.71
C ILE A 52 2.48 3.74 6.44
N TYR A 53 2.70 5.06 6.35
CA TYR A 53 3.78 5.74 7.09
C TYR A 53 3.46 5.98 8.57
N GLN A 54 2.21 5.79 9.01
CA GLN A 54 1.83 5.94 10.42
C GLN A 54 1.99 4.66 11.24
N VAL A 55 2.44 3.57 10.61
CA VAL A 55 2.40 2.22 11.18
C VAL A 55 3.77 1.57 11.26
#